data_AF-A0A3N0E3X0-F1
#
_entry.id   AF-A0A3N0E3X0-F1
#
_cell.length_a   1.000
_cell.length_b   1.000
_cell.length_c   1.000
_cell.angle_alpha   90.00
_cell.angle_beta   90.00
_cell.angle_gamma   90.00
#
_symmetry.space_group_name_H-M   'P 1'
#
loop_
_entity.id
_entity.type
_entity.pdbx_description
1 polymer ?
#
loop_
_entity_poly.entity_id
_entity_poly.type
_entity_poly.pdbx_seq_one_letter_code
_entity_poly.pdbx_strand_id
1 'polypeptide(L)'
;MFLTRLPCTGDDAVALFAAYQFGLVSHAQACRSGLGRAAVEARLRAGKWVPTPHSGVFRVAGFGASAWFRHVMAAILAVAPGAFACHETAARLWRLDGPPWGGEDVVHVGVRSRSTVPPWPRVGSGRARVRVHVLPVGDDELTCRPPFLVTSVRRTLDDLGRRTDRATFARVRDSAVRQRLVPSAAPVSRGRPPPHGRVGSALPSGGTGSRPGAGRRTPRARGGGSGTGACAALLRVSHGGRWVGGDCEGARCARTSRG
;
A
#
# COMPACT_ATOMS: atom_id res chain seq x y z
N MET A 1 18.51 -2.45 -3.77
CA MET A 1 18.99 -3.28 -4.90
C MET A 1 17.92 -4.35 -5.15
N PHE A 2 17.09 -4.19 -6.18
CA PHE A 2 16.04 -5.15 -6.54
C PHE A 2 16.69 -6.33 -7.28
N LEU A 3 16.29 -7.57 -6.98
CA LEU A 3 16.69 -8.74 -7.76
C LEU A 3 16.39 -8.46 -9.24
N THR A 4 17.46 -8.39 -10.04
CA THR A 4 17.43 -7.98 -11.46
C THR A 4 16.77 -9.02 -12.36
N ARG A 5 16.50 -10.23 -11.85
CA ARG A 5 15.72 -11.27 -12.54
C ARG A 5 14.81 -12.00 -11.55
N LEU A 6 13.54 -12.18 -11.94
CA LEU A 6 12.63 -13.07 -11.23
C LEU A 6 13.10 -14.53 -11.43
N PRO A 7 12.86 -15.43 -10.46
CA PRO A 7 13.29 -16.83 -10.56
C PRO A 7 12.56 -17.59 -11.69
N CYS A 8 11.45 -17.05 -12.18
CA CYS A 8 10.66 -17.55 -13.29
C CYS A 8 10.02 -16.38 -14.05
N THR A 9 9.32 -16.68 -15.14
CA THR A 9 8.62 -15.71 -16.00
C THR A 9 7.17 -16.14 -16.24
N GLY A 10 6.39 -15.31 -16.92
CA GLY A 10 5.02 -15.59 -17.32
C GLY A 10 4.09 -15.80 -16.13
N ASP A 11 3.27 -16.84 -16.22
CA ASP A 11 2.24 -17.15 -15.22
C ASP A 11 2.84 -17.62 -13.90
N ASP A 12 3.96 -18.33 -13.91
CA ASP A 12 4.62 -18.79 -12.67
C ASP A 12 5.08 -17.60 -11.82
N ALA A 13 5.66 -16.59 -12.47
CA ALA A 13 6.07 -15.36 -11.79
C ALA A 13 4.87 -14.56 -11.26
N VAL A 14 3.75 -14.55 -12.00
CA VAL A 14 2.49 -13.97 -11.52
C VAL A 14 1.96 -14.74 -10.31
N ALA A 15 1.98 -16.06 -10.35
CA ALA A 15 1.50 -16.90 -9.26
C ALA A 15 2.30 -16.64 -7.97
N LEU A 16 3.62 -16.44 -8.08
CA LEU A 16 4.46 -16.03 -6.93
C LEU A 16 4.06 -14.68 -6.36
N PHE A 17 3.83 -13.66 -7.21
CA PHE A 17 3.33 -12.37 -6.73
C PHE A 17 1.96 -12.51 -6.07
N ALA A 18 1.02 -13.18 -6.73
CA ALA A 18 -0.34 -13.37 -6.25
C ALA A 18 -0.36 -14.11 -4.91
N ALA A 19 0.41 -15.19 -4.76
CA ALA A 19 0.52 -15.92 -3.50
C ALA A 19 1.04 -15.04 -2.36
N TYR A 20 2.02 -14.18 -2.64
CA TYR A 20 2.55 -13.24 -1.65
C TYR A 20 1.61 -12.06 -1.35
N GLN A 21 0.76 -11.67 -2.31
CA GLN A 21 -0.02 -10.43 -2.28
C GLN A 21 -1.53 -10.68 -2.24
N PHE A 22 -1.97 -11.73 -1.55
CA PHE A 22 -3.39 -12.02 -1.32
C PHE A 22 -4.22 -12.23 -2.59
N GLY A 23 -3.59 -12.82 -3.61
CA GLY A 23 -4.16 -13.07 -4.92
C GLY A 23 -4.10 -11.89 -5.87
N LEU A 24 -3.31 -10.85 -5.57
CA LEU A 24 -3.24 -9.65 -6.38
C LEU A 24 -1.97 -9.59 -7.24
N VAL A 25 -2.10 -8.96 -8.40
CA VAL A 25 -0.99 -8.61 -9.26
C VAL A 25 -1.26 -7.25 -9.91
N SER A 26 -0.25 -6.37 -9.94
CA SER A 26 -0.35 -5.13 -10.68
C SER A 26 0.05 -5.32 -12.15
N HIS A 27 -0.39 -4.41 -13.01
CA HIS A 27 0.03 -4.36 -14.40
C HIS A 27 1.56 -4.26 -14.52
N ALA A 28 2.21 -3.44 -13.69
CA ALA A 28 3.67 -3.32 -13.67
C ALA A 28 4.36 -4.65 -13.30
N GLN A 29 3.79 -5.42 -12.36
CA GLN A 29 4.31 -6.74 -12.00
C GLN A 29 4.09 -7.75 -13.12
N ALA A 30 2.91 -7.77 -13.75
CA ALA A 30 2.64 -8.62 -14.91
C ALA A 30 3.63 -8.34 -16.06
N CYS A 31 3.87 -7.07 -16.38
CA CYS A 31 4.87 -6.69 -17.37
C CYS A 31 6.29 -7.12 -16.97
N ARG A 32 6.67 -6.96 -15.69
CA ARG A 32 7.96 -7.45 -15.19
C ARG A 32 8.11 -8.96 -15.24
N SER A 33 6.99 -9.69 -15.16
CA SER A 33 6.94 -11.14 -15.38
C SER A 33 7.04 -11.52 -16.87
N GLY A 34 7.05 -10.56 -17.80
CA GLY A 34 7.07 -10.83 -19.24
C GLY A 34 5.70 -10.94 -19.89
N LEU A 35 4.61 -10.60 -19.18
CA LEU A 35 3.28 -10.56 -19.76
C LEU A 35 2.99 -9.18 -20.37
N GLY A 36 2.80 -9.16 -21.69
CA GLY A 36 2.33 -7.97 -22.41
C GLY A 36 0.82 -7.72 -22.24
N ARG A 37 0.35 -6.57 -22.75
CA ARG A 37 -1.05 -6.14 -22.67
C ARG A 37 -2.04 -7.20 -23.18
N ALA A 38 -1.78 -7.78 -24.35
CA ALA A 38 -2.63 -8.82 -24.94
C ALA A 38 -2.74 -10.08 -24.06
N ALA A 39 -1.66 -10.44 -23.35
CA ALA A 39 -1.65 -11.57 -22.44
C ALA A 39 -2.50 -11.30 -21.19
N VAL A 40 -2.45 -10.08 -20.67
CA VAL A 40 -3.33 -9.64 -19.56
C VAL A 40 -4.79 -9.65 -19.99
N GLU A 41 -5.11 -9.08 -21.16
CA GLU A 41 -6.47 -9.06 -21.71
C GLU A 41 -7.04 -10.46 -21.95
N ALA A 42 -6.23 -11.39 -22.46
CA ALA A 42 -6.64 -12.77 -22.63
C ALA A 42 -7.05 -13.43 -21.29
N ARG A 43 -6.32 -13.13 -20.21
CA ARG A 43 -6.62 -13.67 -18.86
C ARG A 43 -7.87 -13.04 -18.25
N LEU A 44 -8.10 -11.76 -18.49
CA LEU A 44 -9.33 -11.06 -18.10
C LEU A 44 -10.55 -11.65 -18.83
N ARG A 45 -10.47 -11.82 -20.16
CA ARG A 45 -11.55 -12.44 -20.96
C ARG A 45 -11.83 -13.89 -20.54
N ALA A 46 -10.78 -14.64 -20.20
CA ALA A 46 -10.91 -16.01 -19.74
C ALA A 46 -11.40 -16.12 -18.27
N GLY A 47 -11.65 -15.01 -17.57
CA GLY A 47 -12.07 -15.02 -16.16
C GLY A 47 -10.99 -15.50 -15.18
N LYS A 48 -9.78 -15.79 -15.66
CA LYS A 48 -8.64 -16.17 -14.81
C LYS A 48 -8.23 -15.01 -13.91
N TRP A 49 -8.34 -13.79 -14.42
CA TRP A 49 -8.12 -12.56 -13.67
C TRP A 49 -9.40 -11.74 -13.62
N VAL A 50 -9.61 -11.04 -12.50
CA VAL A 50 -10.76 -10.17 -12.27
C VAL A 50 -10.26 -8.76 -11.97
N PRO A 51 -10.80 -7.71 -12.61
CA PRO A 51 -10.44 -6.33 -12.28
C PRO A 51 -10.81 -6.00 -10.84
N THR A 52 -10.00 -5.16 -10.19
CA THR A 52 -10.32 -4.61 -8.86
C THR A 52 -10.83 -3.17 -9.00
N PRO A 53 -11.40 -2.58 -7.94
CA PRO A 53 -11.71 -1.14 -7.91
C PRO A 53 -10.47 -0.24 -8.08
N HIS A 54 -9.26 -0.78 -7.95
CA HIS A 54 -8.02 -0.05 -8.11
C HIS A 54 -7.45 -0.28 -9.52
N SER A 55 -7.32 0.80 -10.29
CA SER A 55 -6.82 0.74 -11.67
C SER A 55 -5.43 0.10 -11.73
N GLY A 56 -5.22 -0.75 -12.73
CA GLY A 56 -3.95 -1.44 -12.94
C GLY A 56 -3.67 -2.55 -11.91
N VAL A 57 -4.63 -2.92 -11.07
CA VAL A 57 -4.53 -4.04 -10.13
C VAL A 57 -5.60 -5.08 -10.42
N PHE A 58 -5.17 -6.33 -10.53
CA PHE A 58 -6.00 -7.48 -10.88
C PHE A 58 -5.95 -8.52 -9.77
N ARG A 59 -7.07 -9.21 -9.58
CA ARG A 59 -7.16 -10.38 -8.72
C ARG A 59 -7.06 -11.64 -9.57
N VAL A 60 -6.10 -12.49 -9.26
CA VAL A 60 -5.99 -13.84 -9.83
C VAL A 60 -7.03 -14.74 -9.15
N ALA A 61 -7.80 -15.48 -9.94
CA ALA A 61 -8.80 -16.42 -9.44
C ALA A 61 -8.15 -17.53 -8.58
N GLY A 62 -8.93 -18.11 -7.66
CA GLY A 62 -8.46 -19.21 -6.81
C GLY A 62 -7.71 -18.81 -5.54
N PHE A 63 -7.47 -17.52 -5.28
CA PHE A 63 -6.81 -17.06 -4.05
C PHE A 63 -7.81 -16.56 -2.99
N GLY A 64 -7.82 -17.21 -1.82
CA GLY A 64 -8.53 -16.78 -0.62
C GLY A 64 -7.66 -15.84 0.24
N ALA A 65 -8.24 -14.75 0.74
CA ALA A 65 -7.58 -13.83 1.69
C ALA A 65 -8.63 -12.96 2.39
N SER A 66 -8.31 -12.46 3.59
CA SER A 66 -9.11 -11.44 4.25
C SER A 66 -9.33 -10.24 3.32
N ALA A 67 -10.59 -9.81 3.20
CA ALA A 67 -10.98 -8.69 2.36
C ALA A 67 -10.20 -7.41 2.69
N TRP A 68 -9.90 -7.18 3.97
CA TRP A 68 -9.18 -5.99 4.41
C TRP A 68 -7.71 -5.98 3.98
N PHE A 69 -6.95 -7.05 4.24
CA PHE A 69 -5.55 -7.12 3.82
C PHE A 69 -5.40 -7.02 2.29
N ARG A 70 -6.33 -7.66 1.55
CA ARG A 70 -6.38 -7.56 0.09
C ARG A 70 -6.66 -6.11 -0.34
N HIS A 71 -7.58 -5.42 0.31
CA HIS A 71 -7.87 -4.02 0.00
C HIS A 71 -6.67 -3.11 0.23
N VAL A 72 -5.96 -3.28 1.36
CA VAL A 72 -4.74 -2.52 1.66
C VAL A 72 -3.66 -2.79 0.62
N MET A 73 -3.45 -4.05 0.25
CA MET A 73 -2.44 -4.41 -0.76
C MET A 73 -2.81 -3.85 -2.14
N ALA A 74 -4.08 -3.93 -2.54
CA ALA A 74 -4.53 -3.36 -3.82
C ALA A 74 -4.32 -1.84 -3.87
N ALA A 75 -4.59 -1.14 -2.77
CA ALA A 75 -4.34 0.29 -2.67
C ALA A 75 -2.84 0.62 -2.82
N ILE A 76 -1.96 -0.11 -2.13
CA ILE A 76 -0.51 0.10 -2.22
C ILE A 76 0.00 -0.16 -3.65
N LEU A 77 -0.41 -1.28 -4.26
CA LEU A 77 0.00 -1.66 -5.62
C LEU A 77 -0.43 -0.64 -6.68
N ALA A 78 -1.57 0.02 -6.46
CA ALA A 78 -2.11 0.95 -7.44
C ALA A 78 -1.51 2.36 -7.33
N VAL A 79 -1.06 2.78 -6.15
CA VAL A 79 -0.53 4.13 -5.93
C VAL A 79 0.80 4.33 -6.62
N ALA A 80 1.82 3.55 -6.24
CA ALA A 80 3.16 3.65 -6.82
C ALA A 80 4.05 2.47 -6.37
N PRO A 81 5.07 2.10 -7.16
CA PRO A 81 6.18 1.31 -6.65
C PRO A 81 6.81 1.95 -5.41
N GLY A 82 7.00 1.18 -4.34
CA GLY A 82 7.57 1.68 -3.09
C GLY A 82 6.59 2.46 -2.20
N ALA A 83 5.30 2.52 -2.55
CA ALA A 83 4.28 3.00 -1.64
C ALA A 83 4.20 2.11 -0.38
N PHE A 84 3.80 2.70 0.74
CA PHE A 84 3.80 2.04 2.05
C PHE A 84 2.52 2.35 2.84
N ALA A 85 2.14 1.49 3.77
CA ALA A 85 1.05 1.79 4.71
C ALA A 85 1.51 2.77 5.79
N CYS A 86 0.67 3.75 6.13
CA CYS A 86 0.94 4.76 7.14
C CYS A 86 -0.29 5.03 8.01
N HIS A 87 -0.12 5.85 9.05
CA HIS A 87 -1.18 6.30 9.95
C HIS A 87 -2.09 5.16 10.48
N GLU A 88 -3.41 5.29 10.39
CA GLU A 88 -4.40 4.34 10.90
C GLU A 88 -4.29 2.96 10.22
N THR A 89 -3.90 2.92 8.94
CA THR A 89 -3.64 1.64 8.24
C THR A 89 -2.40 0.96 8.80
N ALA A 90 -1.32 1.70 9.05
CA ALA A 90 -0.13 1.15 9.71
C ALA A 90 -0.46 0.67 11.13
N ALA A 91 -1.21 1.45 11.90
CA ALA A 91 -1.64 1.08 13.26
C ALA A 91 -2.38 -0.27 13.29
N ARG A 92 -3.31 -0.48 12.35
CA ARG A 92 -4.04 -1.75 12.18
C ARG A 92 -3.12 -2.89 11.77
N LEU A 93 -2.18 -2.67 10.85
CA LEU A 93 -1.20 -3.69 10.45
C LEU A 93 -0.29 -4.09 11.62
N TRP A 94 0.07 -3.13 12.48
CA TRP A 94 0.79 -3.35 13.74
C TRP A 94 -0.07 -3.95 14.85
N ARG A 95 -1.39 -4.06 14.65
CA ARG A 95 -2.38 -4.50 15.65
C ARG A 95 -2.39 -3.61 16.91
N LEU A 96 -2.20 -2.30 16.75
CA LEU A 96 -2.26 -1.36 17.85
C LEU A 96 -3.72 -1.07 18.25
N ASP A 97 -3.98 -1.05 19.55
CA ASP A 97 -5.30 -0.74 20.10
C ASP A 97 -5.60 0.76 19.89
N GLY A 98 -6.66 1.06 19.16
CA GLY A 98 -7.14 2.42 18.97
C GLY A 98 -8.66 2.46 18.98
N PRO A 99 -9.27 3.60 18.61
CA PRO A 99 -10.69 3.61 18.27
C PRO A 99 -10.96 2.52 17.21
N PRO A 100 -12.22 2.06 17.06
CA PRO A 100 -12.56 1.19 15.95
C PRO A 100 -12.19 1.92 14.66
N TRP A 101 -11.02 1.57 14.12
CA TRP A 101 -10.44 2.15 12.93
C TRP A 101 -11.32 1.91 11.67
N GLY A 102 -12.49 1.29 11.84
CA GLY A 102 -13.44 0.83 10.83
C GLY A 102 -14.68 1.70 10.67
N GLY A 103 -14.70 2.90 11.25
CA GLY A 103 -15.75 3.88 10.98
C GLY A 103 -15.68 4.48 9.57
N GLU A 104 -14.51 4.42 8.93
CA GLU A 104 -14.35 4.76 7.51
C GLU A 104 -13.39 3.72 6.91
N ASP A 105 -13.78 2.97 5.87
CA ASP A 105 -12.94 2.01 5.13
C ASP A 105 -11.80 2.70 4.35
N VAL A 106 -11.12 3.64 5.00
CA VAL A 106 -10.07 4.46 4.40
C VAL A 106 -8.74 3.76 4.55
N VAL A 107 -8.06 3.51 3.43
CA VAL A 107 -6.69 3.00 3.42
C VAL A 107 -5.73 4.17 3.26
N HIS A 108 -4.83 4.34 4.23
CA HIS A 108 -3.83 5.39 4.27
C HIS A 108 -2.51 4.86 3.68
N VAL A 109 -2.13 5.40 2.52
CA VAL A 109 -0.94 5.01 1.76
C VAL A 109 0.02 6.18 1.68
N GLY A 110 1.28 5.98 2.04
CA GLY A 110 2.34 6.97 1.98
C GLY A 110 3.22 6.79 0.74
N VAL A 111 3.75 7.91 0.24
CA VAL A 111 4.82 7.99 -0.77
C VAL A 111 5.87 9.02 -0.32
N ARG A 112 7.13 8.83 -0.70
CA ARG A 112 8.24 9.73 -0.30
C ARG A 112 8.32 11.03 -1.09
N SER A 113 7.89 11.04 -2.34
CA SER A 113 7.95 12.20 -3.24
C SER A 113 6.70 12.29 -4.10
N ARG A 114 6.34 13.52 -4.51
CA ARG A 114 5.24 13.79 -5.45
C ARG A 114 5.53 13.31 -6.88
N SER A 115 6.79 12.97 -7.19
CA SER A 115 7.25 12.94 -8.58
C SER A 115 6.77 11.76 -9.43
N THR A 116 6.05 10.78 -8.88
CA THR A 116 5.62 9.59 -9.63
C THR A 116 4.24 9.07 -9.25
N VAL A 117 3.41 9.85 -8.57
CA VAL A 117 2.00 9.45 -8.39
C VAL A 117 1.27 9.86 -9.66
N PRO A 118 0.78 8.91 -10.50
CA PRO A 118 -0.05 9.29 -11.63
C PRO A 118 -1.23 10.11 -11.13
N PRO A 119 -1.77 11.07 -11.92
CA PRO A 119 -3.03 11.71 -11.58
C PRO A 119 -4.08 10.62 -11.39
N TRP A 120 -4.37 10.30 -10.13
CA TRP A 120 -5.32 9.27 -9.78
C TRP A 120 -6.67 9.71 -10.31
N PRO A 121 -7.34 8.93 -11.18
CA PRO A 121 -8.70 9.24 -11.58
C PRO A 121 -9.49 9.44 -10.29
N ARG A 122 -10.21 10.56 -10.17
CA ARG A 122 -11.12 10.76 -9.03
C ARG A 122 -12.04 9.54 -9.04
N VAL A 123 -11.80 8.59 -8.14
CA VAL A 123 -12.56 7.34 -8.10
C VAL A 123 -13.98 7.76 -7.87
N GLY A 124 -14.81 7.62 -8.91
CA GLY A 124 -16.23 7.85 -8.83
C GLY A 124 -16.76 6.95 -7.72
N SER A 125 -17.26 7.57 -6.65
CA SER A 125 -18.31 7.13 -5.72
C SER A 125 -18.39 5.66 -5.23
N GLY A 126 -17.40 4.81 -5.50
CA GLY A 126 -17.49 3.36 -5.31
C GLY A 126 -16.45 2.82 -4.33
N ARG A 127 -16.77 2.90 -3.03
CA ARG A 127 -16.32 2.01 -1.93
C ARG A 127 -14.83 1.85 -1.59
N ALA A 128 -13.86 2.25 -2.42
CA ALA A 128 -12.43 2.15 -2.11
C ALA A 128 -11.83 3.52 -1.73
N ARG A 129 -11.94 3.91 -0.45
CA ARG A 129 -11.44 5.21 0.00
C ARG A 129 -9.92 5.15 0.25
N VAL A 130 -9.10 5.30 -0.78
CA VAL A 130 -7.65 5.41 -0.60
C VAL A 130 -7.27 6.87 -0.33
N ARG A 131 -6.55 7.13 0.77
CA ARG A 131 -5.93 8.43 1.07
C ARG A 131 -4.43 8.33 0.90
N VAL A 132 -3.92 9.05 -0.10
CA VAL A 132 -2.48 9.11 -0.40
C VAL A 132 -1.85 10.28 0.34
N HIS A 133 -0.74 10.02 1.04
CA HIS A 133 0.03 11.00 1.79
C HIS A 133 1.44 11.11 1.23
N VAL A 134 1.92 12.33 1.06
CA VAL A 134 3.33 12.57 0.77
C VAL A 134 4.02 12.82 2.11
N LEU A 135 4.86 11.89 2.53
CA LEU A 135 5.50 11.92 3.84
C LEU A 135 7.03 11.94 3.67
N PRO A 136 7.75 12.86 4.34
CA PRO A 136 9.20 12.76 4.44
C PRO A 136 9.52 11.62 5.40
N VAL A 137 9.87 10.47 4.86
CA VAL A 137 10.15 9.23 5.61
C VAL A 137 11.48 8.65 5.17
N GLY A 138 12.41 8.48 6.10
CA GLY A 138 13.69 7.80 5.89
C GLY A 138 13.52 6.29 5.62
N ASP A 139 14.61 5.60 5.28
CA ASP A 139 14.61 4.13 5.17
C ASP A 139 14.48 3.44 6.52
N ASP A 140 15.06 4.02 7.57
CA ASP A 140 14.99 3.58 8.96
C ASP A 140 13.60 3.76 9.59
N GLU A 141 12.79 4.64 9.01
CA GLU A 141 11.40 4.89 9.43
C GLU A 141 10.39 4.00 8.72
N LEU A 142 10.84 3.12 7.81
CA LEU A 142 10.02 2.08 7.19
C LEU A 142 10.43 0.70 7.71
N THR A 143 9.46 -0.18 7.81
CA THR A 143 9.66 -1.57 8.23
C THR A 143 8.90 -2.49 7.29
N CYS A 144 9.56 -3.53 6.81
CA CYS A 144 8.92 -4.59 6.07
C CYS A 144 8.15 -5.47 7.07
N ARG A 145 6.82 -5.47 6.96
CA ARG A 145 5.94 -6.43 7.63
C ARG A 145 5.26 -7.25 6.54
N PRO A 146 5.91 -8.32 6.04
CA PRO A 146 5.48 -9.03 4.84
C PRO A 146 3.98 -9.31 4.79
N PRO A 147 3.32 -9.03 3.66
CA PRO A 147 3.87 -8.49 2.41
C PRO A 147 3.95 -6.96 2.32
N PHE A 148 3.67 -6.24 3.40
CA PHE A 148 3.55 -4.79 3.41
C PHE A 148 4.87 -4.09 3.74
N LEU A 149 5.12 -2.97 3.05
CA LEU A 149 6.00 -1.93 3.58
C LEU A 149 5.14 -1.00 4.43
N VAL A 150 5.55 -0.73 5.67
CA VAL A 150 4.76 0.02 6.66
C VAL A 150 5.68 1.02 7.36
N THR A 151 5.15 2.16 7.80
CA THR A 151 5.89 3.01 8.76
C THR A 151 6.29 2.20 9.99
N SER A 152 7.50 2.44 10.51
CA SER A 152 7.95 1.83 11.77
C SER A 152 6.98 2.15 12.89
N VAL A 153 7.02 1.38 13.98
CA VAL A 153 6.10 1.60 15.10
C VAL A 153 6.30 3.01 15.69
N ARG A 154 7.56 3.44 15.89
CA ARG A 154 7.88 4.81 16.34
C ARG A 154 7.26 5.86 15.41
N ARG A 155 7.50 5.73 14.10
CA ARG A 155 6.97 6.68 13.11
C ARG A 155 5.44 6.69 13.09
N THR A 156 4.81 5.52 13.18
CA THR A 156 3.35 5.37 13.23
C THR A 156 2.78 6.10 14.45
N LEU A 157 3.44 6.01 15.61
CA LEU A 157 3.02 6.74 16.81
C LEU A 157 3.19 8.25 16.65
N ASP A 158 4.32 8.74 16.13
CA ASP A 158 4.54 10.17 15.87
C ASP A 158 3.48 10.76 14.92
N ASP A 159 3.16 10.01 13.86
CA ASP A 159 2.16 10.36 12.87
C ASP A 159 0.74 10.44 13.49
N LEU A 160 0.38 9.49 14.36
CA LEU A 160 -0.92 9.47 15.04
C LEU A 160 -1.02 10.50 16.16
N GLY A 161 0.07 10.80 16.87
CA GLY A 161 0.10 11.81 17.93
C GLY A 161 -0.28 13.21 17.45
N ARG A 162 -0.03 13.50 16.16
CA ARG A 162 -0.40 14.76 15.49
C ARG A 162 -1.85 14.81 15.02
N ARG A 163 -2.51 13.65 14.88
CA ARG A 163 -3.82 13.51 14.23
C ARG A 163 -4.94 13.10 15.18
N THR A 164 -4.60 12.56 16.35
CA THR A 164 -5.55 11.99 17.29
C THR A 164 -5.57 12.76 18.62
N ASP A 165 -6.67 12.61 19.35
CA ASP A 165 -6.81 13.15 20.69
C ASP A 165 -5.85 12.45 21.69
N ARG A 166 -5.78 12.98 22.92
CA ARG A 166 -4.81 12.52 23.92
C ARG A 166 -5.10 11.09 24.38
N ALA A 167 -6.38 10.76 24.52
CA ALA A 167 -6.82 9.47 25.03
C ALA A 167 -6.57 8.38 23.98
N THR A 168 -6.91 8.64 22.73
CA THR A 168 -6.61 7.76 21.59
C THR A 168 -5.11 7.52 21.47
N PHE A 169 -4.29 8.59 21.46
CA PHE A 169 -2.85 8.44 21.37
C PHE A 169 -2.27 7.63 22.54
N ALA A 170 -2.72 7.88 23.77
CA ALA A 170 -2.28 7.11 24.94
C ALA A 170 -2.59 5.62 24.79
N ARG A 171 -3.83 5.25 24.37
CA ARG A 171 -4.21 3.84 24.15
C ARG A 171 -3.32 3.15 23.12
N VAL A 172 -3.06 3.81 21.99
CA VAL A 172 -2.24 3.27 20.90
C VAL A 172 -0.79 3.09 21.36
N ARG A 173 -0.23 4.08 22.05
CA ARG A 173 1.12 4.00 22.62
C ARG A 173 1.22 2.89 23.65
N ASP A 174 0.28 2.83 24.58
CA ASP A 174 0.30 1.82 25.65
C ASP A 174 0.14 0.41 25.07
N SER A 175 -0.63 0.25 23.98
CA SER A 175 -0.69 -1.00 23.21
C SER A 175 0.67 -1.37 22.60
N ALA A 176 1.36 -0.41 22.00
CA ALA A 176 2.70 -0.65 21.44
C ALA A 176 3.71 -1.06 22.53
N VAL A 177 3.66 -0.45 23.72
CA VAL A 177 4.48 -0.82 24.87
C VAL A 177 4.13 -2.21 25.39
N ARG A 178 2.84 -2.52 25.58
CA ARG A 178 2.36 -3.85 26.02
C ARG A 178 2.81 -4.95 25.07
N GLN A 179 2.77 -4.69 23.77
CA GLN A 179 3.21 -5.61 22.71
C GLN A 179 4.74 -5.64 22.53
N ARG A 180 5.50 -4.88 23.34
CA ARG A 180 6.97 -4.76 23.26
C ARG A 180 7.47 -4.30 21.90
N LEU A 181 6.66 -3.54 21.17
CA LEU A 181 7.00 -2.96 19.88
C LEU A 181 7.85 -1.68 20.03
N VAL A 182 7.77 -1.02 21.19
CA VAL A 182 8.63 0.09 21.60
C VAL A 182 8.99 -0.04 23.10
N PRO A 183 10.17 0.44 23.53
CA PRO A 183 10.48 0.57 24.95
C PRO A 183 9.50 1.48 25.68
N SER A 184 9.21 1.21 26.97
CA SER A 184 8.32 2.06 27.78
C SER A 184 8.83 3.50 27.93
N ALA A 185 10.14 3.71 27.82
CA ALA A 185 10.80 5.02 27.90
C ALA A 185 11.06 5.66 26.52
N ALA A 186 10.52 5.09 25.43
CA ALA A 186 10.79 5.59 24.09
C ALA A 186 10.26 7.03 23.93
N PRO A 187 11.11 7.99 23.51
CA PRO A 187 10.64 9.33 23.20
C PRO A 187 9.75 9.27 21.95
N VAL A 188 8.46 9.57 22.13
CA VAL A 188 7.49 9.69 21.04
C VAL A 188 6.91 11.09 21.09
N SER A 189 6.97 11.79 19.97
CA SER A 189 6.54 13.17 19.87
C SER A 189 5.03 13.24 19.64
N ARG A 190 4.30 13.86 20.57
CA ARG A 190 3.00 14.41 20.23
C ARG A 190 3.24 15.74 19.54
N GLY A 191 3.48 15.72 18.22
CA GLY A 191 3.67 16.95 17.48
C GLY A 191 2.47 17.89 17.67
N ARG A 192 2.73 19.20 17.79
CA ARG A 192 1.65 20.22 17.77
C ARG A 192 0.83 20.00 16.50
N PRO A 193 -0.52 19.95 16.56
CA PRO A 193 -1.33 19.82 15.35
C PRO A 193 -0.96 20.96 14.40
N PRO A 194 -0.83 20.70 13.08
CA PRO A 194 -0.57 21.77 12.13
C PRO A 194 -1.67 22.84 12.27
N PRO A 195 -1.33 24.15 12.21
CA PRO A 195 -2.35 25.19 12.19
C PRO A 195 -3.30 24.89 11.04
N HIS A 196 -4.61 24.94 11.30
CA HIS A 196 -5.66 24.56 10.36
C HIS A 196 -5.49 25.25 9.00
N GLY A 197 -4.85 24.55 8.06
CA GLY A 197 -4.74 24.96 6.67
C GLY A 197 -6.02 24.55 5.95
N ARG A 198 -6.78 25.55 5.49
CA ARG A 198 -8.04 25.45 4.73
C ARG A 198 -8.23 24.11 4.02
N VAL A 199 -9.25 23.36 4.45
CA VAL A 199 -9.89 22.34 3.63
C VAL A 199 -10.42 23.04 2.39
N GLY A 200 -9.82 22.79 1.23
CA GLY A 200 -10.29 23.30 -0.05
C GLY A 200 -11.60 22.63 -0.44
N SER A 201 -12.71 23.07 0.13
CA SER A 201 -14.05 22.87 -0.42
C SER A 201 -14.29 23.93 -1.49
N ALA A 202 -13.87 23.64 -2.72
CA ALA A 202 -14.27 24.43 -3.89
C ALA A 202 -15.63 23.90 -4.38
N LEU A 203 -16.71 24.57 -3.99
CA LEU A 203 -17.94 24.64 -4.79
C LEU A 203 -17.73 25.73 -5.86
N PRO A 204 -18.23 25.54 -7.10
CA PRO A 204 -18.09 26.55 -8.13
C PRO A 204 -19.20 27.60 -7.97
N SER A 205 -18.81 28.83 -7.65
CA SER A 205 -19.62 30.01 -7.95
C SER A 205 -18.99 30.75 -9.12
N GLY A 206 -19.81 31.00 -10.14
CA GLY A 206 -19.43 31.69 -11.37
C GLY A 206 -18.97 33.12 -11.12
N GLY A 207 -18.15 33.62 -12.04
CA GLY A 207 -17.64 34.99 -12.01
C GLY A 207 -16.59 35.19 -13.10
N THR A 208 -17.07 35.66 -14.24
CA THR A 208 -16.31 36.18 -15.39
C THR A 208 -15.30 37.26 -14.98
N GLY A 209 -14.11 37.26 -15.58
CA GLY A 209 -13.24 38.44 -15.55
C GLY A 209 -11.75 38.18 -15.77
N SER A 210 -11.34 38.30 -17.04
CA SER A 210 -10.13 39.02 -17.48
C SER A 210 -8.71 38.50 -17.13
N ARG A 211 -8.03 38.02 -18.20
CA ARG A 211 -6.58 38.11 -18.47
C ARG A 211 -6.08 39.57 -18.32
N PRO A 212 -4.76 39.90 -18.18
CA PRO A 212 -3.60 39.23 -18.84
C PRO A 212 -2.28 39.19 -18.02
N GLY A 213 -1.20 38.65 -18.61
CA GLY A 213 0.17 38.98 -18.19
C GLY A 213 1.20 37.87 -18.34
N ALA A 214 1.92 37.86 -19.46
CA ALA A 214 3.06 36.99 -19.73
C ALA A 214 4.28 37.28 -18.83
N GLY A 215 5.03 36.25 -18.44
CA GLY A 215 6.22 36.39 -17.60
C GLY A 215 7.16 35.17 -17.64
N ARG A 216 7.99 35.13 -18.68
CA ARG A 216 9.37 34.59 -18.79
C ARG A 216 9.75 33.30 -18.04
N ARG A 217 10.14 32.31 -18.85
CA ARG A 217 10.96 31.14 -18.52
C ARG A 217 12.41 31.54 -18.24
N THR A 218 13.05 30.86 -17.29
CA THR A 218 14.50 30.59 -17.32
C THR A 218 14.79 29.16 -16.86
N PRO A 219 15.79 28.47 -17.42
CA PRO A 219 16.12 27.08 -17.10
C PRO A 219 17.26 26.99 -16.08
N ARG A 220 17.15 26.04 -15.14
CA ARG A 220 18.27 25.46 -14.38
C ARG A 220 17.87 24.03 -14.03
N ALA A 221 18.74 23.06 -13.85
CA ALA A 221 20.11 22.75 -14.29
C ALA A 221 20.27 21.30 -13.79
N ARG A 222 20.90 20.44 -14.59
CA ARG A 222 21.13 19.03 -14.27
C ARG A 222 22.03 18.93 -13.04
N GLY A 223 21.68 18.06 -12.11
CA GLY A 223 22.53 17.63 -11.00
C GLY A 223 22.33 16.15 -10.77
N GLY A 224 23.26 15.35 -11.28
CA GLY A 224 23.35 13.91 -11.03
C GLY A 224 23.73 13.65 -9.58
N GLY A 225 23.11 12.62 -9.00
CA GLY A 225 23.41 12.12 -7.66
C GLY A 225 23.05 10.65 -7.61
N SER A 226 24.01 9.81 -8.00
CA SER A 226 23.98 8.36 -7.85
C SER A 226 24.03 8.00 -6.35
N GLY A 227 22.87 7.69 -5.78
CA GLY A 227 22.74 7.12 -4.43
C GLY A 227 22.29 5.67 -4.50
N THR A 228 23.23 4.77 -4.77
CA THR A 228 23.05 3.32 -4.59
C THR A 228 23.07 2.99 -3.09
N GLY A 229 21.94 2.56 -2.54
CA GLY A 229 21.81 2.08 -1.16
C GLY A 229 20.60 1.17 -0.99
N ALA A 230 20.80 0.10 -0.23
CA ALA A 230 19.90 -0.96 0.31
C ALA A 230 18.36 -0.74 0.20
N CYS A 231 17.51 -1.73 -0.10
CA CYS A 231 17.40 -3.02 0.59
C CYS A 231 17.09 -4.17 -0.38
N ALA A 232 17.84 -5.26 -0.23
CA ALA A 232 17.50 -6.59 -0.72
C ALA A 232 17.00 -7.38 0.49
N ALA A 233 15.69 -7.68 0.53
CA ALA A 233 15.12 -8.61 1.49
C ALA A 233 13.90 -9.29 0.83
N LEU A 234 14.18 -10.23 -0.06
CA LEU A 234 13.20 -11.21 -0.52
C LEU A 234 13.85 -12.59 -0.43
N LEU A 235 13.09 -13.51 0.17
CA LEU A 235 13.36 -14.94 0.31
C LEU A 235 14.40 -15.35 1.37
N ARG A 236 13.99 -15.27 2.65
CA ARG A 236 14.21 -16.39 3.57
C ARG A 236 12.85 -16.85 4.07
N VAL A 237 12.38 -17.97 3.50
CA VAL A 237 11.31 -18.77 4.09
C VAL A 237 11.92 -19.42 5.32
N SER A 238 11.69 -18.83 6.50
CA SER A 238 11.93 -19.52 7.77
C SER A 238 10.63 -20.21 8.18
N HIS A 239 10.63 -21.53 8.05
CA HIS A 239 9.62 -22.41 8.64
C HIS A 239 9.51 -22.14 10.15
N GLY A 240 8.30 -21.94 10.64
CA GLY A 240 8.03 -21.83 12.08
C GLY A 240 6.91 -20.85 12.40
N GLY A 241 5.68 -21.19 12.05
CA GLY A 241 4.52 -20.37 12.36
C GLY A 241 3.23 -21.06 11.97
N ARG A 242 2.79 -21.98 12.84
CA ARG A 242 1.58 -22.80 12.73
C ARG A 242 0.36 -21.90 12.49
N TRP A 243 -0.20 -21.91 11.28
CA TRP A 243 -1.57 -21.46 11.04
C TRP A 243 -2.49 -22.62 11.45
N VAL A 244 -3.23 -22.45 12.54
CA VAL A 244 -4.27 -23.40 12.93
C VAL A 244 -5.39 -23.24 11.91
N GLY A 245 -5.62 -24.31 11.15
CA GLY A 245 -6.62 -24.40 10.10
C GLY A 245 -8.03 -24.30 10.65
N GLY A 246 -8.88 -23.58 9.92
CA GLY A 246 -10.33 -23.78 9.94
C GLY A 246 -10.66 -24.64 8.72
N ASP A 247 -11.35 -25.74 8.99
CA ASP A 247 -11.69 -26.80 8.05
C ASP A 247 -12.49 -26.31 6.84
N CYS A 248 -12.03 -26.69 5.64
CA CYS A 248 -12.85 -26.72 4.44
C CYS A 248 -12.80 -28.16 3.91
N GLU A 249 -13.60 -29.01 4.53
CA GLU A 249 -13.88 -30.36 4.06
C GLU A 249 -14.77 -30.28 2.81
N GLY A 250 -14.37 -30.96 1.72
CA GLY A 250 -15.28 -31.29 0.62
C GLY A 250 -14.97 -30.68 -0.75
N ALA A 251 -13.95 -31.20 -1.43
CA ALA A 251 -13.98 -31.29 -2.90
C ALA A 251 -13.09 -32.46 -3.37
N ARG A 252 -13.69 -33.64 -3.49
CA ARG A 252 -13.10 -34.79 -4.19
C ARG A 252 -12.97 -34.45 -5.67
N CYS A 253 -11.77 -34.37 -6.19
CA CYS A 253 -11.52 -34.32 -7.64
C CYS A 253 -11.27 -35.76 -8.12
N ALA A 254 -12.20 -36.27 -8.93
CA ALA A 254 -12.12 -37.57 -9.56
C ALA A 254 -10.98 -37.58 -10.60
N ARG A 255 -10.13 -38.61 -10.51
CA ARG A 255 -9.15 -38.98 -11.54
C ARG A 255 -9.88 -39.50 -12.75
N THR A 256 -9.67 -38.88 -13.91
CA THR A 256 -9.88 -39.52 -15.21
C THR A 256 -8.52 -39.92 -15.78
N SER A 257 -8.27 -41.22 -15.77
CA SER A 257 -7.21 -41.88 -16.53
C SER A 257 -7.64 -42.06 -17.98
N ARG A 258 -6.83 -41.60 -18.94
CA ARG A 258 -6.69 -42.18 -20.28
C ARG A 258 -5.28 -41.90 -20.81
N GLY A 259 -4.62 -42.93 -21.31
CA GLY A 259 -3.29 -42.92 -21.90
C GLY A 259 -2.49 -44.10 -21.39
#